data_AF-A0A349TEG6-F1
#
_entry.id   AF-A0A349TEG6-F1
#
_cell.length_a   1.000
_cell.length_b   1.000
_cell.length_c   1.000
_cell.angle_alpha   90.00
_cell.angle_beta   90.00
_cell.angle_gamma   90.00
#
_symmetry.space_group_name_H-M   'P 1'
#
loop_
_entity.id
_entity.type
_entity.pdbx_description
1 polymer ?
#
loop_
_entity_poly.entity_id
_entity_poly.type
_entity_poly.pdbx_seq_one_letter_code
_entity_poly.pdbx_strand_id
1 'polypeptide(L)'
;MQRNILLGIGLVVLSGCGADEIASPGTGGNITINNPPASPPPPPPPATAAEATAAADCPFIADPQGLTDRGVISGPTGSYRLCQLPARFNRDSTLAFTAADAAVIYLIDGQVDVGTDGGPAADNSDGLEDTNVTLTIDPGVILAGLDASYLNVNRGNQIQANGTAERPIIFTSQQNVSGDATDTSSGHWGGLILNGRAPITDCLSNTATP
;
A
#
# COMPACT_ATOMS: atom_id res chain seq x y z
N MET A 1 40.92 -31.46 72.15
CA MET A 1 40.81 -30.01 71.90
C MET A 1 39.46 -29.75 71.24
N GLN A 2 38.60 -28.93 71.86
CA GLN A 2 37.30 -28.51 71.30
C GLN A 2 37.51 -27.56 70.11
N ARG A 3 36.72 -27.71 69.03
CA ARG A 3 36.12 -26.56 68.32
C ARG A 3 34.95 -26.95 67.39
N ASN A 4 33.78 -26.53 67.83
CA ASN A 4 32.54 -26.07 67.20
C ASN A 4 32.14 -26.49 65.77
N ILE A 5 30.91 -27.02 65.70
CA ILE A 5 30.05 -27.21 64.52
C ILE A 5 29.44 -25.87 64.09
N LEU A 6 29.39 -25.59 62.79
CA LEU A 6 28.51 -24.61 62.17
C LEU A 6 27.70 -25.30 61.07
N LEU A 7 26.39 -25.38 61.30
CA LEU A 7 25.35 -25.81 60.37
C LEU A 7 24.99 -24.62 59.46
N GLY A 8 24.87 -24.85 58.15
CA GLY A 8 24.32 -23.88 57.21
C GLY A 8 23.74 -24.59 55.99
N ILE A 9 22.43 -24.83 55.99
CA ILE A 9 21.67 -25.36 54.85
C ILE A 9 21.20 -24.16 54.01
N GLY A 10 21.64 -24.09 52.75
CA GLY A 10 21.11 -23.15 51.76
C GLY A 10 19.94 -23.77 51.00
N LEU A 11 18.72 -23.31 51.29
CA LEU A 11 17.52 -23.60 50.50
C LEU A 11 17.45 -22.59 49.34
N VAL A 12 17.68 -23.07 48.10
CA VAL A 12 17.42 -22.29 46.88
C VAL A 12 15.92 -22.32 46.62
N VAL A 13 15.23 -21.22 46.92
CA VAL A 13 13.82 -21.01 46.58
C VAL A 13 13.77 -20.56 45.13
N LEU A 14 13.31 -21.45 44.24
CA LEU A 14 12.95 -21.14 42.86
C LEU A 14 11.62 -20.36 42.88
N SER A 15 11.69 -19.04 43.04
CA SER A 15 10.52 -18.17 42.86
C SER A 15 10.20 -18.06 41.37
N GLY A 16 9.15 -18.75 40.93
CA GLY A 16 8.55 -18.50 39.62
C GLY A 16 7.96 -17.08 39.59
N CYS A 17 8.26 -16.31 38.55
CA CYS A 17 7.48 -15.13 38.21
C CYS A 17 6.11 -15.61 37.73
N GLY A 18 5.12 -15.55 38.62
CA GLY A 18 3.73 -15.45 38.21
C GLY A 18 3.55 -14.10 37.51
N ALA A 19 3.06 -14.11 36.28
CA ALA A 19 2.58 -12.92 35.62
C ALA A 19 1.23 -12.55 36.23
N ASP A 20 1.25 -11.93 37.41
CA ASP A 20 0.10 -11.15 37.86
C ASP A 20 0.14 -9.82 37.11
N GLU A 21 -0.97 -9.56 36.41
CA GLU A 21 -1.44 -8.32 35.78
C GLU A 21 -0.58 -7.63 34.68
N ILE A 22 -1.08 -7.72 33.43
CA ILE A 22 -0.85 -6.69 32.40
C ILE A 22 -1.65 -5.45 32.81
N ALA A 23 -1.14 -4.69 33.77
CA ALA A 23 -1.66 -3.37 34.09
C ALA A 23 -1.07 -2.34 33.13
N SER A 24 -1.86 -1.91 32.14
CA SER A 24 -1.55 -0.73 31.36
C SER A 24 -1.53 0.50 32.30
N PRO A 25 -0.45 1.29 32.36
CA PRO A 25 -0.26 2.36 33.36
C PRO A 25 -1.18 3.60 33.19
N GLY A 26 -2.35 3.47 32.56
CA GLY A 26 -3.24 4.57 32.22
C GLY A 26 -4.58 4.65 32.97
N THR A 27 -4.99 3.64 33.74
CA THR A 27 -6.41 3.49 34.15
C THR A 27 -6.80 4.25 35.43
N GLY A 28 -6.10 5.33 35.80
CA GLY A 28 -6.33 6.08 37.05
C GLY A 28 -6.95 7.47 36.91
N GLY A 29 -7.11 8.00 35.69
CA GLY A 29 -7.60 9.37 35.47
C GLY A 29 -9.08 9.41 35.10
N ASN A 30 -9.86 10.28 35.77
CA ASN A 30 -11.21 10.62 35.32
C ASN A 30 -11.11 11.34 33.96
N ILE A 31 -11.67 10.75 32.89
CA ILE A 31 -11.70 11.35 31.57
C ILE A 31 -12.80 12.43 31.54
N THR A 32 -12.43 13.69 31.66
CA THR A 32 -13.32 14.81 31.32
C THR A 32 -13.32 14.98 29.80
N ILE A 33 -14.35 14.47 29.11
CA ILE A 33 -14.54 14.73 27.69
C ILE A 33 -15.10 16.15 27.53
N ASN A 34 -14.21 17.10 27.25
CA ASN A 34 -14.60 18.37 26.64
C ASN A 34 -14.93 18.09 25.17
N ASN A 35 -16.18 17.73 24.88
CA ASN A 35 -16.60 17.51 23.50
C ASN A 35 -16.51 18.87 22.78
N PRO A 36 -15.61 19.04 21.78
CA PRO A 36 -15.59 20.26 21.00
C PRO A 36 -16.97 20.48 20.38
N PRO A 37 -17.40 21.74 20.16
CA PRO A 37 -18.61 22.02 19.41
C PRO A 37 -18.56 21.25 18.10
N ALA A 38 -19.70 20.66 17.71
CA ALA A 38 -19.79 19.84 16.51
C ALA A 38 -19.12 20.56 15.34
N SER A 39 -18.29 19.81 14.61
CA SER A 39 -17.72 20.26 13.35
C SER A 39 -18.84 20.89 12.51
N PRO A 40 -18.58 22.00 11.79
CA PRO A 40 -19.53 22.50 10.81
C PRO A 40 -20.02 21.35 9.93
N PRO A 41 -21.30 21.32 9.55
CA PRO A 41 -21.79 20.34 8.59
C PRO A 41 -20.82 20.27 7.40
N PRO A 42 -20.54 19.08 6.86
CA PRO A 42 -19.81 18.96 5.61
C PRO A 42 -20.40 19.95 4.60
N PRO A 43 -19.56 20.63 3.80
CA PRO A 43 -20.06 21.43 2.70
C PRO A 43 -21.11 20.64 1.91
N PRO A 44 -22.16 21.29 1.37
CA PRO A 44 -23.10 20.63 0.49
C PRO A 44 -22.33 19.82 -0.58
N PRO A 45 -22.82 18.63 -0.99
CA PRO A 45 -22.22 17.87 -2.06
C PRO A 45 -21.93 18.83 -3.22
N PRO A 46 -20.72 18.79 -3.81
CA PRO A 46 -20.39 19.61 -4.97
C PRO A 46 -21.51 19.51 -6.01
N ALA A 47 -21.87 20.65 -6.61
CA ALA A 47 -22.79 20.70 -7.74
C ALA A 47 -22.44 19.57 -8.72
N THR A 48 -23.44 18.82 -9.17
CA THR A 48 -23.34 17.63 -10.03
C THR A 48 -22.07 17.68 -10.86
N ALA A 49 -21.03 16.97 -10.42
CA ALA A 49 -19.78 16.93 -11.14
C ALA A 49 -20.12 16.49 -12.57
N ALA A 50 -19.59 17.19 -13.57
CA ALA A 50 -19.75 16.76 -14.95
C ALA A 50 -19.33 15.29 -15.03
N GLU A 51 -20.23 14.43 -15.50
CA GLU A 51 -19.95 13.00 -15.65
C GLU A 51 -18.75 12.81 -16.58
N ALA A 52 -17.89 11.86 -16.24
CA ALA A 52 -16.70 11.56 -17.04
C ALA A 52 -17.08 11.04 -18.44
N THR A 53 -16.32 11.42 -19.44
CA THR A 53 -16.39 10.91 -20.82
C THR A 53 -15.10 10.19 -21.14
N ALA A 54 -15.20 8.98 -21.66
CA ALA A 54 -14.04 8.14 -21.94
C ALA A 54 -13.09 8.77 -22.98
N ALA A 55 -11.78 8.67 -22.73
CA ALA A 55 -10.77 9.05 -23.71
C ALA A 55 -10.86 8.20 -24.99
N ALA A 56 -10.48 8.80 -26.13
CA ALA A 56 -10.39 8.10 -27.40
C ALA A 56 -9.35 6.97 -27.35
N ASP A 57 -8.17 7.26 -26.79
CA ASP A 57 -7.02 6.35 -26.77
C ASP A 57 -6.34 6.35 -25.39
N CYS A 58 -5.48 5.36 -25.16
CA CYS A 58 -4.66 5.31 -23.96
C CYS A 58 -3.52 6.35 -23.99
N PRO A 59 -3.18 6.98 -22.85
CA PRO A 59 -2.04 7.89 -22.76
C PRO A 59 -0.73 7.17 -23.06
N PHE A 60 0.26 7.94 -23.52
CA PHE A 60 1.61 7.44 -23.70
C PHE A 60 2.32 7.25 -22.34
N ILE A 61 3.07 6.15 -22.20
CA ILE A 61 4.04 5.94 -21.13
C ILE A 61 5.42 5.67 -21.73
N ALA A 62 6.48 5.96 -20.99
CA ALA A 62 7.85 5.84 -21.48
C ALA A 62 8.36 4.38 -21.54
N ASP A 63 7.71 3.45 -20.83
CA ASP A 63 7.95 2.02 -20.97
C ASP A 63 7.60 1.54 -22.39
N PRO A 64 8.51 0.85 -23.09
CA PRO A 64 8.30 0.43 -24.48
C PRO A 64 7.16 -0.58 -24.65
N GLN A 65 6.73 -1.26 -23.59
CA GLN A 65 5.56 -2.16 -23.66
C GLN A 65 4.25 -1.39 -23.83
N GLY A 66 4.22 -0.12 -23.40
CA GLY A 66 3.05 0.74 -23.51
C GLY A 66 1.86 0.28 -22.65
N LEU A 67 0.72 0.94 -22.86
CA LEU A 67 -0.56 0.58 -22.27
C LEU A 67 -1.39 -0.21 -23.27
N THR A 68 -2.16 -1.19 -22.78
CA THR A 68 -3.11 -1.94 -23.61
C THR A 68 -4.51 -1.35 -23.44
N ASP A 69 -5.15 -0.93 -24.55
CA ASP A 69 -6.56 -0.52 -24.55
C ASP A 69 -7.46 -1.74 -24.27
N ARG A 70 -8.26 -1.65 -23.21
CA ARG A 70 -9.23 -2.67 -22.78
C ARG A 70 -10.68 -2.26 -23.04
N GLY A 71 -10.88 -1.24 -23.86
CA GLY A 71 -12.18 -0.70 -24.19
C GLY A 71 -12.64 0.35 -23.18
N VAL A 72 -13.96 0.52 -23.10
CA VAL A 72 -14.61 1.53 -22.26
C VAL A 72 -15.44 0.83 -21.19
N ILE A 73 -15.40 1.35 -19.97
CA ILE A 73 -16.31 1.00 -18.89
C ILE A 73 -17.24 2.18 -18.60
N SER A 74 -18.49 1.88 -18.27
CA SER A 74 -19.45 2.88 -17.79
C SER A 74 -19.83 2.56 -16.35
N GLY A 75 -20.08 3.60 -15.56
CA GLY A 75 -20.51 3.51 -14.18
C GLY A 75 -21.28 4.75 -13.75
N PRO A 76 -21.63 4.85 -12.46
CA PRO A 76 -22.44 5.95 -11.93
C PRO A 76 -21.84 7.35 -12.09
N THR A 77 -20.53 7.45 -12.34
CA THR A 77 -19.79 8.71 -12.47
C THR A 77 -19.42 9.05 -13.92
N GLY A 78 -19.92 8.29 -14.89
CA GLY A 78 -19.67 8.48 -16.33
C GLY A 78 -19.00 7.28 -16.99
N SER A 79 -18.27 7.53 -18.06
CA SER A 79 -17.55 6.52 -18.85
C SER A 79 -16.04 6.77 -18.84
N TYR A 80 -15.26 5.70 -18.87
CA TYR A 80 -13.81 5.74 -18.77
C TYR A 80 -13.16 4.79 -19.77
N ARG A 81 -12.06 5.23 -20.37
CA ARG A 81 -11.16 4.35 -21.12
C ARG A 81 -10.36 3.50 -20.15
N LEU A 82 -10.37 2.18 -20.33
CA LEU A 82 -9.55 1.27 -19.53
C LEU A 82 -8.20 1.06 -20.22
N CYS A 83 -7.13 1.49 -19.55
CA CYS A 83 -5.76 1.35 -20.05
C CYS A 83 -4.99 0.40 -19.14
N GLN A 84 -4.86 -0.84 -19.56
CA GLN A 84 -4.14 -1.86 -18.81
C GLN A 84 -2.63 -1.57 -18.80
N LEU A 85 -2.09 -1.60 -17.59
CA LEU A 85 -0.66 -1.47 -17.34
C LEU A 85 0.08 -2.71 -17.86
N PRO A 86 1.37 -2.58 -18.23
CA PRO A 86 2.19 -3.75 -18.49
C PRO A 86 2.35 -4.59 -17.21
N ALA A 87 2.62 -5.88 -17.35
CA ALA A 87 2.88 -6.76 -16.20
C ALA A 87 4.11 -6.30 -15.37
N ARG A 88 5.02 -5.54 -15.98
CA ARG A 88 6.16 -4.92 -15.31
C ARG A 88 6.53 -3.59 -15.97
N PHE A 89 6.85 -2.58 -15.17
CA PHE A 89 7.58 -1.40 -15.63
C PHE A 89 9.08 -1.70 -15.61
N ASN A 90 9.70 -1.67 -16.78
CA ASN A 90 11.13 -1.85 -16.98
C ASN A 90 11.87 -0.52 -17.20
N ARG A 91 11.13 0.59 -17.21
CA ARG A 91 11.67 1.94 -17.34
C ARG A 91 10.82 2.93 -16.56
N ASP A 92 11.48 3.97 -16.06
CA ASP A 92 10.81 5.14 -15.48
C ASP A 92 9.63 5.57 -16.35
N SER A 93 8.47 5.65 -15.72
CA SER A 93 7.21 5.92 -16.41
C SER A 93 6.31 6.78 -15.55
N THR A 94 5.53 7.63 -16.20
CA THR A 94 4.54 8.50 -15.56
C THR A 94 3.16 8.09 -16.00
N LEU A 95 2.28 7.82 -15.04
CA LEU A 95 0.84 7.72 -15.27
C LEU A 95 0.27 9.15 -15.17
N ALA A 96 -0.08 9.72 -16.32
CA ALA A 96 -0.56 11.08 -16.41
C ALA A 96 -2.02 11.21 -15.96
N PHE A 97 -2.35 12.31 -15.30
CA PHE A 97 -3.74 12.68 -15.02
C PHE A 97 -4.49 12.98 -16.33
N THR A 98 -5.75 12.56 -16.39
CA THR A 98 -6.66 12.85 -17.50
C THR A 98 -7.90 13.56 -17.00
N ALA A 99 -8.34 14.58 -17.74
CA ALA A 99 -9.49 15.39 -17.36
C ALA A 99 -10.81 14.63 -17.60
N ALA A 100 -11.89 15.12 -17.00
CA ALA A 100 -13.19 14.44 -17.05
C ALA A 100 -13.76 14.30 -18.48
N ASP A 101 -13.37 15.15 -19.43
CA ASP A 101 -13.80 15.08 -20.84
C ASP A 101 -13.00 14.10 -21.70
N ALA A 102 -11.91 13.54 -21.16
CA ALA A 102 -11.09 12.51 -21.79
C ALA A 102 -10.54 11.53 -20.73
N ALA A 103 -11.45 10.95 -19.95
CA ALA A 103 -11.11 10.21 -18.73
C ALA A 103 -10.55 8.81 -19.00
N VAL A 104 -9.49 8.49 -18.27
CA VAL A 104 -8.77 7.20 -18.29
C VAL A 104 -8.72 6.62 -16.89
N ILE A 105 -8.89 5.29 -16.81
CA ILE A 105 -8.56 4.49 -15.63
C ILE A 105 -7.42 3.56 -16.01
N TYR A 106 -6.35 3.60 -15.22
CA TYR A 106 -5.24 2.66 -15.38
C TYR A 106 -5.60 1.33 -14.70
N LEU A 107 -5.60 0.26 -15.49
CA LEU A 107 -6.08 -1.04 -15.05
C LEU A 107 -4.92 -1.92 -14.62
N ILE A 108 -5.02 -2.47 -13.41
CA ILE A 108 -4.09 -3.43 -12.84
C ILE A 108 -4.72 -4.81 -13.03
N ASP A 109 -4.06 -5.66 -13.80
CA ASP A 109 -4.52 -7.01 -14.17
C ASP A 109 -3.51 -8.05 -13.69
N GLY A 110 -3.92 -8.86 -12.72
CA GLY A 110 -3.07 -9.74 -11.95
C GLY A 110 -2.06 -8.97 -11.10
N GLN A 111 -0.78 -9.29 -11.30
CA GLN A 111 0.33 -8.60 -10.65
C GLN A 111 0.96 -7.63 -11.64
N VAL A 112 1.09 -6.36 -11.23
CA VAL A 112 1.91 -5.38 -11.92
C VAL A 112 3.13 -5.08 -11.08
N ASP A 113 4.32 -5.31 -11.63
CA ASP A 113 5.60 -5.04 -10.97
C ASP A 113 6.16 -3.68 -11.35
N VAL A 114 6.71 -2.95 -10.38
CA VAL A 114 7.60 -1.80 -10.65
C VAL A 114 9.03 -2.29 -10.53
N GLY A 115 9.71 -2.39 -11.67
CA GLY A 115 11.06 -2.93 -11.78
C GLY A 115 11.17 -4.42 -11.45
N THR A 116 12.40 -4.92 -11.50
CA THR A 116 12.75 -6.28 -11.03
C THR A 116 13.35 -6.19 -9.64
N ASP A 117 13.10 -7.22 -8.84
CA ASP A 117 13.59 -7.31 -7.46
C ASP A 117 15.10 -7.49 -7.39
N GLY A 118 15.78 -6.49 -6.82
CA GLY A 118 17.22 -6.48 -6.65
C GLY A 118 17.72 -7.29 -5.45
N GLY A 119 16.91 -8.21 -4.90
CA GLY A 119 17.34 -9.10 -3.82
C GLY A 119 17.32 -8.46 -2.41
N PRO A 120 17.95 -9.12 -1.41
CA PRO A 120 18.10 -8.62 -0.04
C PRO A 120 19.16 -7.53 0.14
N ALA A 121 20.30 -7.56 -0.55
CA ALA A 121 21.36 -6.53 -0.47
C ALA A 121 21.39 -5.59 -1.69
N ALA A 122 21.67 -4.30 -1.49
CA ALA A 122 21.74 -3.30 -2.58
C ALA A 122 23.09 -3.37 -3.31
N ASP A 123 23.43 -4.58 -3.74
CA ASP A 123 24.64 -4.96 -4.47
C ASP A 123 24.30 -6.15 -5.39
N ASN A 124 25.29 -6.73 -6.06
CA ASN A 124 25.10 -7.84 -6.98
C ASN A 124 25.70 -9.17 -6.50
N SER A 125 25.96 -9.30 -5.19
CA SER A 125 26.65 -10.47 -4.61
C SER A 125 25.86 -11.77 -4.76
N ASP A 126 24.55 -11.69 -4.93
CA ASP A 126 23.62 -12.80 -5.14
C ASP A 126 23.14 -12.93 -6.61
N GLY A 127 23.71 -12.13 -7.52
CA GLY A 127 23.34 -12.10 -8.93
C GLY A 127 22.03 -11.36 -9.23
N LEU A 128 21.46 -10.65 -8.25
CA LEU A 128 20.32 -9.76 -8.43
C LEU A 128 20.80 -8.32 -8.45
N GLU A 129 20.26 -7.49 -9.34
CA GLU A 129 20.65 -6.07 -9.47
C GLU A 129 19.42 -5.17 -9.42
N ASP A 130 19.56 -4.01 -8.77
CA ASP A 130 18.53 -2.99 -8.73
C ASP A 130 18.26 -2.45 -10.14
N THR A 131 17.02 -2.60 -10.63
CA THR A 131 16.62 -2.00 -11.91
C THR A 131 16.45 -0.48 -11.84
N ASN A 132 16.36 0.08 -10.63
CA ASN A 132 16.26 1.53 -10.39
C ASN A 132 15.12 2.22 -11.14
N VAL A 133 13.99 1.52 -11.32
CA VAL A 133 12.81 2.05 -12.01
C VAL A 133 11.96 2.87 -11.04
N THR A 134 11.49 4.02 -11.49
CA THR A 134 10.54 4.88 -10.79
C THR A 134 9.21 4.95 -11.53
N LEU A 135 8.14 4.49 -10.88
CA LEU A 135 6.77 4.72 -11.34
C LEU A 135 6.23 6.01 -10.69
N THR A 136 6.01 7.04 -11.49
CA THR A 136 5.40 8.30 -11.05
C THR A 136 3.90 8.29 -11.38
N ILE A 137 3.08 8.68 -10.40
CA ILE A 137 1.63 8.77 -10.55
C ILE A 137 1.21 10.21 -10.26
N ASP A 138 0.67 10.87 -11.28
CA ASP A 138 0.24 12.26 -11.15
C ASP A 138 -0.97 12.39 -10.20
N PRO A 139 -1.14 13.54 -9.53
CA PRO A 139 -2.33 13.82 -8.73
C PRO A 139 -3.63 13.68 -9.54
N GLY A 140 -4.63 13.00 -8.97
CA GLY A 140 -5.94 12.81 -9.60
C GLY A 140 -6.05 11.55 -10.46
N VAL A 141 -4.98 10.77 -10.60
CA VAL A 141 -5.01 9.50 -11.33
C VAL A 141 -5.85 8.46 -10.60
N ILE A 142 -6.64 7.71 -11.36
CA ILE A 142 -7.44 6.58 -10.88
C ILE A 142 -6.82 5.28 -11.41
N LEU A 143 -6.52 4.37 -10.49
CA LEU A 143 -6.12 3.00 -10.78
C LEU A 143 -7.19 2.03 -10.29
N ALA A 144 -7.52 1.04 -11.11
CA ALA A 144 -8.48 0.00 -10.75
C ALA A 144 -7.87 -1.39 -10.91
N GLY A 145 -8.02 -2.24 -9.90
CA GLY A 145 -7.67 -3.66 -9.99
C GLY A 145 -8.79 -4.53 -10.53
N LEU A 146 -8.42 -5.60 -11.24
CA LEU A 146 -9.28 -6.73 -11.57
C LEU A 146 -9.12 -7.84 -10.53
N ASP A 147 -10.18 -8.48 -10.04
CA ASP A 147 -10.10 -9.77 -9.33
C ASP A 147 -8.94 -9.93 -8.32
N ALA A 148 -8.85 -9.03 -7.32
CA ALA A 148 -7.78 -9.03 -6.31
C ALA A 148 -6.36 -8.76 -6.84
N SER A 149 -6.24 -8.14 -8.02
CA SER A 149 -4.96 -7.66 -8.58
C SER A 149 -4.22 -6.75 -7.61
N TYR A 150 -2.92 -6.58 -7.80
CA TYR A 150 -2.09 -5.74 -6.92
C TYR A 150 -0.92 -5.10 -7.67
N LEU A 151 -0.45 -3.97 -7.14
CA LEU A 151 0.74 -3.28 -7.60
C LEU A 151 1.87 -3.60 -6.65
N ASN A 152 2.96 -4.16 -7.18
CA ASN A 152 4.11 -4.61 -6.42
C ASN A 152 5.34 -3.77 -6.75
N VAL A 153 5.82 -2.99 -5.78
CA VAL A 153 7.05 -2.21 -5.92
C VAL A 153 8.20 -3.05 -5.39
N ASN A 154 9.03 -3.55 -6.31
CA ASN A 154 10.14 -4.44 -5.99
C ASN A 154 11.29 -3.68 -5.31
N ARG A 155 12.13 -4.39 -4.53
CA ARG A 155 13.30 -3.77 -3.88
C ARG A 155 14.22 -3.17 -4.93
N GLY A 156 14.79 -1.99 -4.61
CA GLY A 156 15.61 -1.24 -5.56
C GLY A 156 14.83 -0.36 -6.54
N ASN A 157 13.50 -0.32 -6.42
CA ASN A 157 12.62 0.47 -7.29
C ASN A 157 11.73 1.37 -6.45
N GLN A 158 11.07 2.33 -7.11
CA GLN A 158 10.39 3.43 -6.43
C GLN A 158 9.02 3.70 -7.03
N ILE A 159 8.12 4.17 -6.17
CA ILE A 159 6.84 4.75 -6.56
C ILE A 159 6.74 6.18 -6.03
N GLN A 160 6.30 7.11 -6.86
CA GLN A 160 6.04 8.50 -6.49
C GLN A 160 4.57 8.82 -6.75
N ALA A 161 3.75 8.76 -5.69
CA ALA A 161 2.30 8.96 -5.76
C ALA A 161 1.88 10.10 -4.82
N ASN A 162 2.20 11.34 -5.20
CA ASN A 162 1.98 12.53 -4.40
C ASN A 162 0.65 13.22 -4.76
N GLY A 163 -0.49 12.62 -4.39
CA GLY A 163 -1.81 13.23 -4.58
C GLY A 163 -2.03 14.50 -3.74
N THR A 164 -3.01 15.32 -4.10
CA THR A 164 -3.42 16.50 -3.30
C THR A 164 -4.83 16.33 -2.74
N ALA A 165 -5.25 17.21 -1.82
CA ALA A 165 -6.63 17.18 -1.30
C ALA A 165 -7.66 17.45 -2.41
N GLU A 166 -7.31 18.29 -3.38
CA GLU A 166 -8.14 18.63 -4.53
C GLU A 166 -8.09 17.56 -5.63
N ARG A 167 -7.00 16.80 -5.71
CA ARG A 167 -6.77 15.75 -6.70
C ARG A 167 -6.11 14.53 -6.05
N PRO A 168 -6.86 13.76 -5.24
CA PRO A 168 -6.32 12.55 -4.64
C PRO A 168 -6.01 11.51 -5.71
N ILE A 169 -5.02 10.66 -5.46
CA ILE A 169 -4.81 9.45 -6.26
C ILE A 169 -5.73 8.37 -5.69
N ILE A 170 -6.49 7.71 -6.55
CA ILE A 170 -7.49 6.72 -6.15
C ILE A 170 -7.04 5.34 -6.62
N PHE A 171 -6.86 4.42 -5.66
CA PHE A 171 -6.76 2.99 -5.93
C PHE A 171 -8.09 2.33 -5.57
N THR A 172 -8.69 1.62 -6.52
CA THR A 172 -9.99 1.00 -6.34
C THR A 172 -10.09 -0.33 -7.12
N SER A 173 -11.28 -0.91 -7.19
CA SER A 173 -11.58 -2.07 -8.03
C SER A 173 -12.42 -1.69 -9.24
N GLN A 174 -12.35 -2.49 -10.31
CA GLN A 174 -13.22 -2.29 -11.48
C GLN A 174 -14.70 -2.36 -11.11
N GLN A 175 -15.09 -3.27 -10.21
CA GLN A 175 -16.46 -3.41 -9.74
C GLN A 175 -16.96 -2.15 -9.02
N ASN A 176 -16.09 -1.44 -8.31
CA ASN A 176 -16.45 -0.16 -7.71
C ASN A 176 -16.65 0.93 -8.78
N VAL A 177 -15.88 0.88 -9.87
CA VAL A 177 -16.02 1.81 -11.00
C VAL A 177 -17.34 1.59 -11.75
N SER A 178 -17.74 0.33 -12.00
CA SER A 178 -19.02 0.02 -12.66
C SER A 178 -20.24 0.23 -11.76
N GLY A 179 -20.04 0.40 -10.45
CA GLY A 179 -21.13 0.51 -9.48
C GLY A 179 -21.68 -0.84 -8.99
N ASP A 180 -20.96 -1.94 -9.21
CA ASP A 180 -21.33 -3.29 -8.78
C ASP A 180 -20.82 -3.64 -7.37
N ALA A 181 -19.97 -2.79 -6.77
CA ALA A 181 -19.49 -2.94 -5.41
C ALA A 181 -20.37 -2.18 -4.41
N THR A 182 -20.48 -2.71 -3.18
CA THR A 182 -21.10 -2.05 -2.03
C THR A 182 -20.12 -1.99 -0.85
N ASP A 183 -20.50 -1.33 0.24
CA ASP A 183 -19.68 -1.26 1.46
C ASP A 183 -19.39 -2.62 2.12
N THR A 184 -20.10 -3.67 1.70
CA THR A 184 -19.88 -5.05 2.16
C THR A 184 -19.01 -5.88 1.21
N SER A 185 -18.71 -5.34 0.02
CA SER A 185 -17.82 -5.98 -0.95
C SER A 185 -16.38 -5.94 -0.45
N SER A 186 -15.65 -7.04 -0.65
CA SER A 186 -14.25 -7.17 -0.24
C SER A 186 -13.49 -8.08 -1.20
N GLY A 187 -12.16 -8.00 -1.17
CA GLY A 187 -11.30 -8.85 -2.02
C GLY A 187 -11.25 -8.46 -3.49
N HIS A 188 -11.85 -7.33 -3.89
CA HIS A 188 -11.82 -6.89 -5.29
C HIS A 188 -10.49 -6.21 -5.69
N TRP A 189 -9.68 -5.78 -4.72
CA TRP A 189 -8.36 -5.17 -4.88
C TRP A 189 -7.39 -5.78 -3.88
N GLY A 190 -6.23 -6.25 -4.34
CA GLY A 190 -5.21 -6.94 -3.56
C GLY A 190 -4.24 -6.01 -2.82
N GLY A 191 -4.12 -4.75 -3.26
CA GLY A 191 -3.37 -3.72 -2.54
C GLY A 191 -2.10 -3.24 -3.24
N LEU A 192 -1.40 -2.35 -2.53
CA LEU A 192 -0.07 -1.87 -2.90
C LEU A 192 0.95 -2.58 -1.99
N ILE A 193 1.90 -3.28 -2.61
CA ILE A 193 3.00 -3.97 -1.92
C ILE A 193 4.27 -3.15 -2.13
N LEU A 194 4.92 -2.77 -1.03
CA LEU A 194 6.17 -2.03 -1.04
C LEU A 194 7.26 -2.91 -0.42
N ASN A 195 8.15 -3.45 -1.25
CA ASN A 195 9.21 -4.32 -0.77
C ASN A 195 10.42 -3.48 -0.36
N GLY A 196 10.71 -3.47 0.94
CA GLY A 196 11.90 -2.84 1.51
C GLY A 196 13.02 -3.84 1.78
N ARG A 197 14.19 -3.31 2.15
CA ARG A 197 15.36 -4.07 2.63
C ARG A 197 15.53 -3.86 4.14
N ALA A 198 14.45 -4.03 4.90
CA ALA A 198 14.53 -3.93 6.35
C ALA A 198 15.34 -5.13 6.90
N PRO A 199 16.30 -4.91 7.81
CA PRO A 199 16.94 -6.00 8.53
C PRO A 199 15.90 -6.87 9.22
N ILE A 200 16.02 -8.19 9.09
CA ILE A 200 15.21 -9.15 9.84
C ILE A 200 16.10 -9.81 10.89
N THR A 201 15.68 -9.78 12.15
CA THR A 201 16.36 -10.53 13.22
C THR A 201 15.88 -11.97 13.18
N ASP A 202 16.38 -12.75 12.23
CA ASP A 202 16.26 -14.20 12.30
C ASP A 202 17.55 -14.80 12.87
N CYS A 203 17.52 -15.17 14.14
CA CYS A 203 18.64 -15.80 14.86
C CYS A 203 19.03 -17.18 14.29
N LEU A 204 18.26 -17.75 13.36
CA LEU A 204 18.53 -19.04 12.72
C LEU A 204 19.08 -18.92 11.29
N SER A 205 19.12 -17.70 10.74
CA SER A 205 19.69 -17.44 9.42
C SER A 205 21.09 -16.86 9.53
N ASN A 206 22.09 -17.60 9.05
CA ASN A 206 23.47 -17.12 8.90
C ASN A 206 23.63 -15.98 7.87
N THR A 207 22.53 -15.45 7.31
CA THR A 207 22.50 -14.31 6.37
C THR A 207 21.77 -13.09 6.92
N ALA A 208 21.27 -13.14 8.17
CA ALA A 208 20.72 -11.96 8.82
C ALA A 208 21.85 -11.01 9.28
N THR A 209 22.03 -9.89 8.58
CA THR A 209 22.83 -8.76 9.09
C THR A 209 21.94 -7.83 9.90
N PRO A 210 22.25 -7.59 11.19
CA PRO A 210 21.50 -6.66 12.05
C PRO A 210 21.64 -5.19 11.62
#